data_AF-A0A814PT58-F1
#
_entry.id   AF-A0A814PT58-F1
#
_cell.length_a   1.000
_cell.length_b   1.000
_cell.length_c   1.000
_cell.angle_alpha   90.00
_cell.angle_beta   90.00
_cell.angle_gamma   90.00
#
_symmetry.space_group_name_H-M   'P 1'
#
loop_
_entity.id
_entity.type
_entity.pdbx_description
1 polymer ?
#
loop_
_entity_poly.entity_id
_entity_poly.type
_entity_poly.pdbx_seq_one_letter_code
_entity_poly.pdbx_strand_id
1 'polypeptide(L)'
;MEEFRDLSPCGSISTNDIINLLRISAQQQYNAKERCEMNIIVEQNARTLFEQDYRCEIILNTNGELSLSYPHNISVPVVDKWSKVQTSKIQSSVNIRDLFVRSRIARCRSRFVAPVIFVDGKYICRSSTLSSWAEIYSRSSMDRFIGTRNQSVVNPSTVDRTLTIDNDDTFNNVEQPEQRTIYDELRGADIDLLKIYDVGSIVNLMVQKKYTLFGMKLTGSEKFDKYNRYGSFEMILLPYPGCEHFRELVTVKYNAELMFYKWSLPKNDAILEIPIHLSSCLYTDWSFWRTWNSVELTKNYLQIILYQLETHKCGILIHCLSGWDRTPLFISLLRLSLWADGCIHQSLTVEEILYLTLAYDWYLFGHNLSERLKFDEEILYFTFIMLPHLVENEFVFQPSNITNRQSILVATESNSQCSSGYHCVYPDIGKDSTKKTIRKEKLLAVSNLFHVCYLTVVPNDSNKLDPQRLGLHVARSIKNFFIR
;
A
#
# COMPACT_ATOMS: atom_id res chain seq x y z
N MET A 1 6.51 23.60 21.64
CA MET A 1 6.13 22.37 22.38
C MET A 1 4.82 22.52 23.17
N GLU A 2 4.26 23.73 23.34
CA GLU A 2 2.96 23.91 24.04
C GLU A 2 1.70 23.81 23.14
N GLU A 3 1.82 23.62 21.82
CA GLU A 3 0.69 23.69 20.86
C GLU A 3 0.02 22.34 20.52
N PHE A 4 0.33 21.23 21.21
CA PHE A 4 -0.14 19.89 20.82
C PHE A 4 -1.12 19.24 21.82
N ARG A 5 -1.81 20.03 22.65
CA ARG A 5 -2.59 19.55 23.80
C ARG A 5 -3.90 18.79 23.51
N ASP A 6 -4.29 18.63 22.25
CA ASP A 6 -5.65 18.16 21.92
C ASP A 6 -5.70 16.85 21.11
N LEU A 7 -4.74 15.93 21.28
CA LEU A 7 -5.00 14.53 20.93
C LEU A 7 -5.45 13.80 22.19
N SER A 8 -6.73 13.48 22.27
CA SER A 8 -7.25 12.71 23.40
C SER A 8 -7.01 11.23 23.17
N PRO A 9 -6.24 10.53 24.03
CA PRO A 9 -6.19 9.08 23.97
C PRO A 9 -7.55 8.51 24.38
N CYS A 10 -8.02 7.50 23.65
CA CYS A 10 -9.16 6.66 24.08
C CYS A 10 -10.53 7.39 24.11
N GLY A 11 -10.95 7.98 23.00
CA GLY A 11 -12.29 8.54 22.77
C GLY A 11 -12.74 8.43 21.31
N SER A 12 -13.97 8.84 20.99
CA SER A 12 -14.44 8.95 19.60
C SER A 12 -13.58 9.96 18.84
N ILE A 13 -13.01 9.56 17.71
CA ILE A 13 -12.15 10.43 16.90
C ILE A 13 -12.95 11.65 16.42
N SER A 14 -12.42 12.84 16.67
CA SER A 14 -12.99 14.11 16.22
C SER A 14 -12.28 14.64 14.96
N THR A 15 -12.92 15.61 14.31
CA THR A 15 -12.28 16.40 13.24
C THR A 15 -10.98 17.06 13.69
N ASN A 16 -10.88 17.48 14.96
CA ASN A 16 -9.66 18.11 15.49
C ASN A 16 -8.49 17.12 15.57
N ASP A 17 -8.77 15.85 15.89
CA ASP A 17 -7.74 14.81 15.92
C ASP A 17 -7.13 14.59 14.52
N ILE A 18 -7.96 14.64 13.47
CA ILE A 18 -7.53 14.54 12.07
C ILE A 18 -6.65 15.75 11.68
N ILE A 19 -7.08 16.96 12.04
CA ILE A 19 -6.30 18.20 11.80
C ILE A 19 -4.95 18.12 12.52
N ASN A 20 -4.93 17.68 13.78
CA ASN A 20 -3.71 17.52 14.56
C ASN A 20 -2.76 16.49 13.95
N LEU A 21 -3.27 15.33 13.51
CA LEU A 21 -2.49 14.30 12.81
C LEU A 21 -1.86 14.85 11.51
N LEU A 22 -2.63 15.57 10.70
CA LEU A 22 -2.13 16.21 9.49
C LEU A 22 -1.06 17.26 9.80
N ARG A 23 -1.24 18.06 10.86
CA ARG A 23 -0.27 19.07 11.30
C ARG A 23 1.06 18.44 11.70
N ILE A 24 1.02 17.35 12.47
CA ILE A 24 2.21 16.58 12.84
C ILE A 24 2.89 16.01 11.59
N SER A 25 2.11 15.41 10.70
CA SER A 25 2.61 14.82 9.44
C SER A 25 3.30 15.86 8.54
N ALA A 26 2.78 17.08 8.50
CA ALA A 26 3.36 18.19 7.74
C ALA A 26 4.68 18.71 8.35
N GLN A 27 4.92 18.47 9.64
CA GLN A 27 6.10 18.94 10.35
C GLN A 27 7.21 17.88 10.43
N GLN A 28 6.86 16.59 10.53
CA GLN A 28 7.81 15.51 10.70
C GLN A 28 7.40 14.21 9.98
N GLN A 29 8.39 13.44 9.57
CA GLN A 29 8.21 12.05 9.14
C GLN A 29 8.24 11.15 10.39
N TYR A 30 7.35 10.16 10.46
CA TYR A 30 7.40 9.18 11.55
C TYR A 30 8.74 8.41 11.56
N ASN A 31 9.27 8.20 12.76
CA ASN A 31 10.45 7.37 13.00
C ASN A 31 10.28 6.58 14.30
N ALA A 32 10.39 5.26 14.25
CA ALA A 32 10.17 4.38 15.40
C ALA A 32 11.20 4.55 16.55
N LYS A 33 12.33 5.24 16.30
CA LYS A 33 13.28 5.64 17.36
C LYS A 33 12.80 6.85 18.15
N GLU A 34 11.96 7.69 17.55
CA GLU A 34 11.48 8.93 18.13
C GLU A 34 10.17 8.69 18.86
N ARG A 35 10.27 8.32 20.15
CA ARG A 35 9.12 7.97 20.98
C ARG A 35 8.52 9.21 21.68
N CYS A 36 8.02 10.16 20.90
CA CYS A 36 7.29 11.30 21.45
C CYS A 36 5.85 10.93 21.83
N GLU A 37 5.25 11.69 22.74
CA GLU A 37 3.88 11.48 23.23
C GLU A 37 2.87 11.42 22.09
N MET A 38 3.02 12.28 21.08
CA MET A 38 2.14 12.32 19.91
C MET A 38 2.19 11.01 19.11
N ASN A 39 3.38 10.44 18.89
CA ASN A 39 3.52 9.16 18.19
C ASN A 39 2.84 8.02 18.96
N ILE A 40 2.95 8.04 20.29
CA ILE A 40 2.27 7.06 21.15
C ILE A 40 0.75 7.19 21.02
N ILE A 41 0.21 8.41 21.03
CA ILE A 41 -1.24 8.64 20.92
C ILE A 41 -1.76 8.22 19.55
N VAL A 42 -1.08 8.61 18.46
CA VAL A 42 -1.48 8.23 17.09
C VAL A 42 -1.49 6.70 16.93
N GLU A 43 -0.47 6.03 17.45
CA GLU A 43 -0.37 4.56 17.41
C GLU A 43 -1.46 3.89 18.26
N GLN A 44 -1.74 4.39 19.46
CA GLN A 44 -2.80 3.87 20.33
C GLN A 44 -4.19 4.07 19.73
N ASN A 45 -4.45 5.22 19.11
CA ASN A 45 -5.70 5.50 18.42
C ASN A 45 -5.88 4.58 17.21
N ALA A 46 -4.87 4.46 16.35
CA ALA A 46 -4.91 3.54 15.21
C ALA A 46 -5.15 2.09 15.66
N ARG A 47 -4.49 1.65 16.73
CA ARG A 47 -4.70 0.33 17.32
C ARG A 47 -6.14 0.13 17.81
N THR A 48 -6.68 1.10 18.55
CA THR A 48 -8.04 1.03 19.11
C THR A 48 -9.07 0.91 18.01
N LEU A 49 -8.91 1.68 16.93
CA LEU A 49 -9.78 1.63 15.74
C LEU A 49 -9.67 0.29 15.02
N PHE A 50 -8.46 -0.26 14.86
CA PHE A 50 -8.26 -1.61 14.32
C PHE A 50 -8.99 -2.67 15.15
N GLU A 51 -8.84 -2.59 16.48
CA GLU A 51 -9.40 -3.56 17.41
C GLU A 51 -10.92 -3.45 17.59
N GLN A 52 -11.58 -2.44 17.02
CA GLN A 52 -13.06 -2.40 17.00
C GLN A 52 -13.61 -3.57 16.18
N ASP A 53 -13.09 -3.78 14.97
CA ASP A 53 -13.61 -4.76 14.01
C ASP A 53 -12.68 -5.93 13.71
N TYR A 54 -11.38 -5.80 13.97
CA TYR A 54 -10.44 -6.91 13.88
C TYR A 54 -10.09 -7.48 15.26
N ARG A 55 -9.75 -8.76 15.29
CA ARG A 55 -8.79 -9.28 16.26
C ARG A 55 -7.39 -9.05 15.70
N CYS A 56 -6.56 -8.31 16.42
CA CYS A 56 -5.19 -8.01 16.00
C CYS A 56 -4.14 -8.81 16.79
N GLU A 57 -3.10 -9.24 16.09
CA GLU A 57 -1.82 -9.61 16.67
C GLU A 57 -0.87 -8.41 16.61
N ILE A 58 -0.10 -8.20 17.69
CA ILE A 58 0.82 -7.09 17.77
C ILE A 58 2.25 -7.59 17.58
N ILE A 59 2.91 -7.10 16.53
CA ILE A 59 4.35 -7.31 16.33
C ILE A 59 5.08 -6.13 16.97
N LEU A 60 5.96 -6.44 17.92
CA LEU A 60 6.79 -5.44 18.58
C LEU A 60 7.99 -5.09 17.68
N ASN A 61 8.04 -3.83 17.26
CA ASN A 61 9.15 -3.19 16.54
C ASN A 61 9.85 -2.21 17.49
N THR A 62 10.33 -2.74 18.60
CA THR A 62 10.87 -1.91 19.69
C THR A 62 12.05 -1.07 19.20
N ASN A 63 11.95 0.25 19.36
CA ASN A 63 12.95 1.22 18.89
C ASN A 63 13.30 1.10 17.39
N GLY A 64 12.38 0.59 16.58
CA GLY A 64 12.58 0.42 15.14
C GLY A 64 13.53 -0.70 14.75
N GLU A 65 13.72 -1.72 15.62
CA GLU A 65 14.62 -2.84 15.35
C GLU A 65 14.25 -3.64 14.10
N LEU A 66 12.96 -3.72 13.74
CA LEU A 66 12.51 -4.37 12.51
C LEU A 66 12.53 -3.38 11.35
N SER A 67 11.98 -2.18 11.56
CA SER A 67 12.04 -1.07 10.62
C SER A 67 11.91 0.26 11.32
N LEU A 68 12.76 1.23 10.98
CA LEU A 68 12.63 2.62 11.48
C LEU A 68 11.35 3.31 10.98
N SER A 69 10.79 2.81 9.88
CA SER A 69 9.69 3.46 9.16
C SER A 69 8.34 2.77 9.34
N TYR A 70 8.26 1.74 10.20
CA TYR A 70 7.01 1.06 10.60
C TYR A 70 6.71 1.38 12.07
N PRO A 71 5.45 1.30 12.52
CA PRO A 71 5.08 1.64 13.89
C PRO A 71 5.79 0.78 14.93
N HIS A 72 5.82 1.23 16.19
CA HIS A 72 6.42 0.49 17.30
C HIS A 72 5.62 -0.77 17.63
N ASN A 73 4.29 -0.65 17.64
CA ASN A 73 3.35 -1.77 17.71
C ASN A 73 2.65 -1.91 16.36
N ILE A 74 3.09 -2.88 15.56
CA ILE A 74 2.50 -3.16 14.25
C ILE A 74 1.27 -4.03 14.47
N SER A 75 0.09 -3.48 14.16
CA SER A 75 -1.20 -4.17 14.29
C SER A 75 -1.45 -5.03 13.05
N VAL A 76 -1.41 -6.35 13.22
CA VAL A 76 -1.72 -7.34 12.18
C VAL A 76 -3.14 -7.84 12.36
N PRO A 77 -4.07 -7.56 11.42
CA PRO A 77 -5.42 -8.09 11.53
C PRO A 77 -5.42 -9.60 11.28
N VAL A 78 -5.95 -10.42 12.20
CA VAL A 78 -5.95 -11.89 12.09
C VAL A 78 -7.31 -12.45 11.69
N VAL A 79 -8.37 -11.88 12.27
CA VAL A 79 -9.75 -12.27 12.00
C VAL A 79 -10.60 -11.01 11.99
N ASP A 80 -11.44 -10.89 10.96
CA ASP A 80 -12.54 -9.93 10.94
C ASP A 80 -13.69 -10.45 11.81
N LYS A 81 -14.07 -9.70 12.85
CA LYS A 81 -15.13 -10.10 13.80
C LYS A 81 -16.49 -10.25 13.12
N TRP A 82 -16.68 -9.63 11.96
CA TRP A 82 -17.91 -9.72 11.18
C TRP A 82 -17.89 -10.87 10.16
N SER A 83 -16.72 -11.46 9.91
CA SER A 83 -16.60 -12.59 9.00
C SER A 83 -17.04 -13.89 9.66
N LYS A 84 -17.91 -14.64 8.97
CA LYS A 84 -18.30 -16.01 9.35
C LYS A 84 -17.23 -17.04 9.02
N VAL A 85 -16.16 -16.66 8.33
CA VAL A 85 -15.06 -17.54 7.94
C VAL A 85 -14.11 -17.67 9.13
N GLN A 86 -14.12 -18.84 9.77
CA GLN A 86 -13.06 -19.19 10.72
C GLN A 86 -11.76 -19.40 9.94
N THR A 87 -10.79 -18.50 10.10
CA THR A 87 -9.43 -18.76 9.61
C THR A 87 -8.69 -19.63 10.62
N SER A 88 -8.53 -20.91 10.27
CA SER A 88 -7.72 -21.88 11.02
C SER A 88 -6.23 -21.85 10.66
N LYS A 89 -5.73 -20.78 10.02
CA LYS A 89 -4.45 -20.85 9.27
C LYS A 89 -3.21 -20.23 9.93
N ILE A 90 -3.31 -19.47 11.01
CA ILE A 90 -2.11 -19.10 11.81
C ILE A 90 -2.00 -20.06 13.00
N GLN A 91 -1.90 -21.35 12.71
CA GLN A 91 -1.30 -22.33 13.61
C GLN A 91 0.05 -22.71 12.99
N SER A 92 1.06 -21.88 13.19
CA SER A 92 2.43 -22.27 12.88
C SER A 92 3.24 -22.28 14.17
N SER A 93 3.93 -23.38 14.42
CA SER A 93 4.99 -23.52 15.42
C SER A 93 6.22 -22.63 15.10
N VAL A 94 6.08 -21.71 14.14
CA VAL A 94 7.14 -20.86 13.59
C VAL A 94 7.11 -19.55 14.35
N ASN A 95 8.26 -19.13 14.86
CA ASN A 95 8.40 -17.83 15.49
C ASN A 95 8.30 -16.73 14.41
N ILE A 96 7.08 -16.22 14.19
CA ILE A 96 6.79 -15.17 13.20
C ILE A 96 7.70 -13.94 13.41
N ARG A 97 8.08 -13.62 14.65
CA ARG A 97 9.03 -12.53 14.93
C ARG A 97 10.42 -12.80 14.37
N ASP A 98 10.92 -14.03 14.48
CA ASP A 98 12.20 -14.42 13.86
C ASP A 98 12.17 -14.23 12.34
N LEU A 99 11.06 -14.61 11.70
CA LEU A 99 10.88 -14.37 10.27
C LEU A 99 10.89 -12.88 9.92
N PHE A 100 10.28 -12.01 10.73
CA PHE A 100 10.39 -10.56 10.53
C PHE A 100 11.81 -10.04 10.67
N VAL A 101 12.56 -10.50 11.68
CA VAL A 101 13.96 -10.11 11.88
C VAL A 101 14.83 -10.50 10.68
N ARG A 102 14.63 -11.71 10.15
CA ARG A 102 15.40 -12.25 9.02
C ARG A 102 14.99 -11.67 7.68
N SER A 103 13.70 -11.46 7.45
CA SER A 103 13.19 -10.92 6.18
C SER A 103 13.39 -9.41 6.04
N ARG A 104 13.55 -8.65 7.14
CA ARG A 104 13.56 -7.17 7.10
C ARG A 104 14.48 -6.62 6.02
N ILE A 105 15.72 -7.12 5.92
CA ILE A 105 16.71 -6.60 4.97
C ILE A 105 16.53 -7.10 3.53
N ALA A 106 15.68 -8.11 3.30
CA ALA A 106 15.38 -8.60 1.95
C ALA A 106 14.70 -7.52 1.08
N ARG A 107 14.03 -6.55 1.71
CA ARG A 107 13.33 -5.47 1.03
C ARG A 107 13.91 -4.10 1.39
N CYS A 108 13.86 -3.18 0.43
CA CYS A 108 14.48 -1.86 0.54
C CYS A 108 14.01 -1.15 1.81
N ARG A 109 14.92 -0.39 2.45
CA ARG A 109 14.63 0.38 3.68
C ARG A 109 14.14 -0.47 4.86
N SER A 110 14.46 -1.75 4.85
CA SER A 110 13.99 -2.70 5.85
C SER A 110 12.45 -2.77 5.96
N ARG A 111 11.73 -2.57 4.85
CA ARG A 111 10.26 -2.55 4.81
C ARG A 111 9.75 -3.92 4.38
N PHE A 112 9.81 -4.87 5.31
CA PHE A 112 9.29 -6.23 5.16
C PHE A 112 7.78 -6.24 4.86
N VAL A 113 7.30 -7.41 4.44
CA VAL A 113 5.89 -7.65 4.11
C VAL A 113 5.02 -7.46 5.36
N ALA A 114 4.19 -6.43 5.36
CA ALA A 114 3.27 -6.14 6.46
C ALA A 114 1.81 -6.36 6.02
N PRO A 115 1.06 -7.29 6.64
CA PRO A 115 -0.38 -7.39 6.43
C PRO A 115 -1.11 -6.20 7.06
N VAL A 116 -1.92 -5.48 6.29
CA VAL A 116 -2.56 -4.23 6.75
C VAL A 116 -4.07 -4.16 6.57
N ILE A 117 -4.63 -5.07 5.78
CA ILE A 117 -6.08 -5.29 5.64
C ILE A 117 -6.30 -6.80 5.59
N PHE A 118 -7.32 -7.27 6.28
CA PHE A 118 -7.79 -8.64 6.20
C PHE A 118 -9.25 -8.62 5.74
N VAL A 119 -9.55 -9.19 4.58
CA VAL A 119 -10.90 -9.15 4.00
C VAL A 119 -11.22 -10.49 3.36
N ASP A 120 -12.40 -11.02 3.64
CA ASP A 120 -12.89 -12.27 3.03
C ASP A 120 -11.88 -13.44 3.10
N GLY A 121 -11.20 -13.58 4.24
CA GLY A 121 -10.20 -14.63 4.46
C GLY A 121 -8.82 -14.36 3.85
N LYS A 122 -8.61 -13.20 3.22
CA LYS A 122 -7.42 -12.86 2.44
C LYS A 122 -6.68 -11.67 3.05
N TYR A 123 -5.36 -11.72 2.97
CA TYR A 123 -4.50 -10.62 3.38
C TYR A 123 -4.20 -9.67 2.22
N ILE A 124 -4.30 -8.37 2.47
CA ILE A 124 -3.67 -7.35 1.66
C ILE A 124 -2.44 -6.88 2.42
N CYS A 125 -1.29 -7.24 1.87
CA CYS A 125 0.02 -6.90 2.39
C CYS A 125 0.61 -5.70 1.66
N ARG A 126 1.47 -4.97 2.35
CA ARG A 126 2.25 -3.85 1.79
C ARG A 126 3.74 -4.04 2.06
N SER A 127 4.56 -3.50 1.18
CA SER A 127 6.01 -3.54 1.35
C SER A 127 6.73 -2.55 0.43
N SER A 128 8.08 -2.57 0.46
CA SER A 128 8.93 -2.03 -0.60
C SER A 128 9.36 -3.14 -1.58
N THR A 129 10.07 -2.76 -2.63
CA THR A 129 10.71 -3.71 -3.56
C THR A 129 11.89 -4.43 -2.92
N LEU A 130 12.45 -5.40 -3.62
CA LEU A 130 13.59 -6.18 -3.18
C LEU A 130 14.88 -5.33 -3.12
N SER A 131 15.64 -5.46 -2.02
CA SER A 131 16.98 -4.89 -1.86
C SER A 131 17.98 -5.52 -2.84
N SER A 132 18.92 -4.75 -3.41
CA SER A 132 20.07 -5.38 -4.10
C SER A 132 21.03 -6.06 -3.13
N TRP A 133 21.95 -6.82 -3.73
CA TRP A 133 23.19 -7.29 -3.15
C TRP A 133 23.95 -6.22 -2.37
N ALA A 134 24.15 -5.03 -2.96
CA ALA A 134 24.88 -3.94 -2.32
C ALA A 134 24.13 -3.40 -1.09
N GLU A 135 22.81 -3.24 -1.19
CA GLU A 135 21.98 -2.78 -0.06
C GLU A 135 21.96 -3.81 1.08
N ILE A 136 21.78 -5.10 0.77
CA ILE A 136 21.81 -6.20 1.76
C ILE A 136 23.18 -6.28 2.43
N TYR A 137 24.27 -6.25 1.66
CA TYR A 137 25.62 -6.41 2.20
C TYR A 137 26.01 -5.24 3.12
N SER A 138 25.72 -4.01 2.69
CA SER A 138 25.96 -2.80 3.48
C SER A 138 25.19 -2.85 4.81
N ARG A 139 23.90 -3.18 4.77
CA ARG A 139 23.04 -3.29 5.96
C ARG A 139 23.44 -4.44 6.87
N SER A 140 23.70 -5.63 6.32
CA SER A 140 24.11 -6.81 7.10
C SER A 140 25.45 -6.60 7.79
N SER A 141 26.37 -5.87 7.15
CA SER A 141 27.65 -5.52 7.77
C SER A 141 27.43 -4.51 8.90
N MET A 142 26.61 -3.48 8.68
CA MET A 142 26.26 -2.51 9.72
C MET A 142 25.53 -3.15 10.92
N ASP A 143 24.59 -4.06 10.67
CA ASP A 143 23.91 -4.82 11.72
C ASP A 143 24.88 -5.68 12.55
N ARG A 144 25.90 -6.29 11.92
CA ARG A 144 26.96 -7.05 12.64
C ARG A 144 27.85 -6.15 13.49
N PHE A 145 28.19 -4.96 13.00
CA PHE A 145 28.97 -3.97 13.74
C PHE A 145 28.19 -3.30 14.89
N ILE A 146 26.88 -3.17 14.76
CA ILE A 146 26.02 -2.62 15.83
C ILE A 146 25.60 -3.70 16.83
N GLY A 147 25.31 -4.92 16.36
CA GLY A 147 24.88 -6.07 17.17
C GLY A 147 25.98 -6.62 18.09
N THR A 148 27.25 -6.38 17.78
CA THR A 148 28.41 -6.72 18.63
C THR A 148 28.49 -5.91 19.93
N ARG A 149 27.57 -4.96 20.16
CA ARG A 149 27.44 -4.27 21.45
C ARG A 149 26.53 -4.95 22.47
N ASN A 150 25.68 -5.92 22.10
CA ASN A 150 24.66 -6.44 23.02
C ASN A 150 24.38 -7.95 23.02
N GLN A 151 25.13 -8.81 22.32
CA GLN A 151 25.04 -10.25 22.56
C GLN A 151 26.32 -11.00 22.19
N SER A 152 26.90 -11.65 23.19
CA SER A 152 28.03 -12.55 23.10
C SER A 152 27.56 -13.93 22.62
N VAL A 153 27.54 -14.19 21.32
CA VAL A 153 27.80 -15.54 20.76
C VAL A 153 28.41 -15.39 19.35
N VAL A 154 29.49 -16.14 19.15
CA VAL A 154 30.29 -16.43 17.94
C VAL A 154 31.67 -15.77 17.96
N ASN A 155 32.67 -16.64 18.12
CA ASN A 155 34.09 -16.33 18.25
C ASN A 155 34.64 -15.52 17.05
N PRO A 156 35.45 -14.48 17.31
CA PRO A 156 36.15 -13.74 16.28
C PRO A 156 37.42 -14.50 15.88
N SER A 157 37.36 -15.22 14.78
CA SER A 157 38.58 -15.61 14.05
C SER A 157 38.24 -15.57 12.58
N THR A 158 39.08 -14.88 11.81
CA THR A 158 39.10 -14.83 10.33
C THR A 158 38.06 -13.98 9.62
N VAL A 159 38.09 -12.64 9.77
CA VAL A 159 37.93 -11.74 8.58
C VAL A 159 38.66 -10.43 8.86
N ASP A 160 39.97 -10.42 8.66
CA ASP A 160 40.70 -9.20 8.35
C ASP A 160 40.79 -9.12 6.81
N ARG A 161 39.96 -8.28 6.20
CA ARG A 161 40.16 -7.84 4.82
C ARG A 161 39.31 -6.60 4.52
N THR A 162 39.95 -5.45 4.66
CA THR A 162 39.63 -4.20 3.97
C THR A 162 39.61 -4.48 2.47
N LEU A 163 38.43 -4.62 1.87
CA LEU A 163 38.29 -4.65 0.42
C LEU A 163 37.96 -3.23 -0.05
N THR A 164 38.90 -2.66 -0.79
CA THR A 164 38.76 -1.41 -1.54
C THR A 164 37.55 -1.50 -2.46
N ILE A 165 36.68 -0.49 -2.39
CA ILE A 165 35.58 -0.31 -3.33
C ILE A 165 36.20 0.27 -4.60
N ASP A 166 36.66 -0.60 -5.50
CA ASP A 166 37.10 -0.16 -6.81
C ASP A 166 35.89 0.02 -7.72
N ASN A 167 35.76 1.26 -8.22
CA ASN A 167 34.80 1.68 -9.22
C ASN A 167 35.21 1.08 -10.57
N ASP A 168 34.64 -0.06 -10.97
CA ASP A 168 34.65 -0.41 -12.39
C ASP A 168 33.46 -1.27 -12.84
N ASP A 169 33.00 -0.98 -14.05
CA ASP A 169 31.68 -1.22 -14.64
C ASP A 169 31.50 -2.66 -15.19
N THR A 170 32.11 -3.66 -14.56
CA THR A 170 32.01 -5.07 -15.00
C THR A 170 31.83 -6.03 -13.83
N PHE A 171 30.60 -6.10 -13.30
CA PHE A 171 30.17 -7.14 -12.34
C PHE A 171 30.02 -8.51 -13.04
N ASN A 172 31.11 -9.08 -13.55
CA ASN A 172 31.29 -10.53 -13.61
C ASN A 172 31.75 -11.01 -12.23
N ASN A 173 30.90 -10.84 -11.22
CA ASN A 173 31.17 -11.37 -9.89
C ASN A 173 30.72 -12.81 -9.84
N VAL A 174 31.69 -13.72 -9.74
CA VAL A 174 31.46 -15.05 -9.18
C VAL A 174 30.99 -14.83 -7.74
N GLU A 175 29.67 -14.93 -7.52
CA GLU A 175 29.08 -14.86 -6.17
C GLU A 175 29.74 -15.94 -5.31
N GLN A 176 30.43 -15.54 -4.24
CA GLN A 176 31.08 -16.49 -3.34
C GLN A 176 30.03 -17.39 -2.68
N PRO A 177 30.29 -18.70 -2.48
CA PRO A 177 29.30 -19.65 -1.96
C PRO A 177 28.64 -19.20 -0.65
N GLU A 178 29.43 -18.68 0.30
CA GLU A 178 28.95 -18.20 1.60
C GLU A 178 28.05 -16.96 1.49
N GLN A 179 28.34 -16.07 0.54
CA GLN A 179 27.50 -14.92 0.27
C GLN A 179 26.13 -15.42 -0.20
N ARG A 180 26.11 -16.29 -1.23
CA ARG A 180 24.89 -16.87 -1.80
C ARG A 180 23.96 -17.48 -0.74
N THR A 181 24.50 -18.25 0.21
CA THR A 181 23.74 -18.84 1.33
C THR A 181 23.00 -17.80 2.17
N ILE A 182 23.63 -16.67 2.52
CA ILE A 182 22.96 -15.61 3.30
C ILE A 182 21.78 -15.01 2.51
N TYR A 183 21.92 -14.82 1.19
CA TYR A 183 20.82 -14.30 0.39
C TYR A 183 19.67 -15.28 0.28
N ASP A 184 19.97 -16.56 0.07
CA ASP A 184 18.96 -17.61 0.02
C ASP A 184 18.19 -17.67 1.35
N GLU A 185 18.85 -17.50 2.48
CA GLU A 185 18.22 -17.45 3.80
C GLU A 185 17.31 -16.23 3.99
N LEU A 186 17.80 -15.02 3.66
CA LEU A 186 17.03 -13.77 3.85
C LEU A 186 15.83 -13.69 2.91
N ARG A 187 16.03 -14.10 1.63
CA ARG A 187 14.96 -14.20 0.62
C ARG A 187 13.99 -15.31 0.97
N GLY A 188 14.49 -16.44 1.46
CA GLY A 188 13.68 -17.54 1.97
C GLY A 188 12.73 -17.06 3.07
N ALA A 189 13.24 -16.30 4.04
CA ALA A 189 12.41 -15.72 5.10
C ALA A 189 11.33 -14.75 4.57
N ASP A 190 11.64 -13.91 3.58
CA ASP A 190 10.64 -13.03 2.92
C ASP A 190 9.56 -13.84 2.19
N ILE A 191 9.96 -14.92 1.49
CA ILE A 191 9.05 -15.84 0.80
C ILE A 191 8.18 -16.61 1.81
N ASP A 192 8.74 -17.03 2.94
CA ASP A 192 8.01 -17.72 3.98
C ASP A 192 6.98 -16.79 4.64
N LEU A 193 7.30 -15.51 4.84
CA LEU A 193 6.29 -14.51 5.25
C LEU A 193 5.16 -14.37 4.23
N LEU A 194 5.48 -14.28 2.94
CA LEU A 194 4.45 -14.23 1.88
C LEU A 194 3.54 -15.46 1.93
N LYS A 195 4.11 -16.66 2.14
CA LYS A 195 3.35 -17.91 2.26
C LYS A 195 2.51 -17.98 3.53
N ILE A 196 3.01 -17.49 4.67
CA ILE A 196 2.26 -17.43 5.94
C ILE A 196 1.01 -16.57 5.79
N TYR A 197 1.12 -15.45 5.06
CA TYR A 197 -0.03 -14.58 4.76
C TYR A 197 -0.81 -15.01 3.53
N ASP A 198 -0.60 -16.24 3.04
CA ASP A 198 -1.28 -16.84 1.89
C ASP A 198 -1.29 -15.91 0.67
N VAL A 199 -0.19 -15.18 0.44
CA VAL A 199 -0.06 -14.28 -0.72
C VAL A 199 0.12 -15.12 -1.97
N GLY A 200 -0.77 -14.93 -2.94
CA GLY A 200 -0.70 -15.60 -4.25
C GLY A 200 -0.18 -14.69 -5.35
N SER A 201 -0.33 -13.38 -5.20
CA SER A 201 -0.01 -12.41 -6.24
C SER A 201 0.74 -11.19 -5.71
N ILE A 202 1.66 -10.66 -6.52
CA ILE A 202 2.48 -9.49 -6.19
C ILE A 202 2.22 -8.39 -7.22
N VAL A 203 1.65 -7.29 -6.73
CA VAL A 203 1.37 -6.06 -7.48
C VAL A 203 2.57 -5.12 -7.36
N ASN A 204 3.25 -4.92 -8.48
CA ASN A 204 4.44 -4.09 -8.58
C ASN A 204 4.14 -2.76 -9.28
N LEU A 205 4.25 -1.66 -8.53
CA LEU A 205 3.95 -0.30 -8.99
C LEU A 205 5.18 0.46 -9.53
N MET A 206 6.32 -0.19 -9.74
CA MET A 206 7.55 0.46 -10.20
C MET A 206 7.46 0.86 -11.69
N VAL A 207 7.90 2.08 -12.01
CA VAL A 207 8.10 2.53 -13.41
C VAL A 207 9.47 2.15 -13.96
N GLN A 208 10.37 1.67 -13.10
CA GLN A 208 11.69 1.20 -13.45
C GLN A 208 11.82 -0.31 -13.24
N LYS A 209 12.50 -1.03 -14.14
CA LYS A 209 12.95 -2.40 -13.92
C LYS A 209 14.05 -2.44 -12.88
N LYS A 210 14.94 -1.43 -12.89
CA LYS A 210 16.05 -1.29 -11.94
C LYS A 210 16.25 0.18 -11.52
N TYR A 211 16.55 0.40 -10.24
CA TYR A 211 16.92 1.71 -9.72
C TYR A 211 18.43 1.83 -9.55
N THR A 212 19.00 3.00 -9.85
CA THR A 212 20.42 3.30 -9.66
C THR A 212 20.57 4.42 -8.64
N LEU A 213 21.43 4.25 -7.63
CA LEU A 213 21.80 5.29 -6.67
C LEU A 213 23.33 5.41 -6.66
N PHE A 214 23.85 6.64 -6.80
CA PHE A 214 25.30 6.91 -6.85
C PHE A 214 26.07 6.03 -7.85
N GLY A 215 25.50 5.79 -9.04
CA GLY A 215 26.11 4.94 -10.08
C GLY A 215 25.94 3.43 -9.87
N MET A 216 25.49 2.97 -8.69
CA MET A 216 25.27 1.56 -8.41
C MET A 216 23.84 1.13 -8.78
N LYS A 217 23.67 0.06 -9.58
CA LYS A 217 22.36 -0.56 -9.84
C LYS A 217 21.88 -1.28 -8.56
N LEU A 218 20.98 -0.64 -7.83
CA LEU A 218 20.63 -0.99 -6.45
C LEU A 218 19.34 -1.78 -6.26
N THR A 219 18.45 -1.93 -7.24
CA THR A 219 17.21 -2.71 -7.01
C THR A 219 16.68 -3.34 -8.29
N GLY A 220 15.93 -4.43 -8.15
CA GLY A 220 15.10 -5.02 -9.20
C GLY A 220 13.85 -5.61 -8.54
N SER A 221 12.74 -5.69 -9.27
CA SER A 221 11.53 -6.35 -8.75
C SER A 221 11.72 -7.87 -8.63
N GLU A 222 10.81 -8.51 -7.90
CA GLU A 222 10.69 -9.97 -7.73
C GLU A 222 10.78 -10.72 -9.06
N LYS A 223 10.25 -10.13 -10.14
CA LYS A 223 10.32 -10.66 -11.50
C LYS A 223 11.74 -10.77 -12.07
N PHE A 224 12.66 -9.92 -11.62
CA PHE A 224 14.05 -9.90 -12.07
C PHE A 224 14.99 -10.58 -11.07
N ASP A 225 14.46 -11.37 -10.14
CA ASP A 225 15.28 -12.23 -9.29
C ASP A 225 16.01 -13.28 -10.16
N LYS A 226 17.35 -13.25 -10.14
CA LYS A 226 18.19 -14.11 -10.99
C LYS A 226 17.92 -15.60 -10.81
N TYR A 227 17.41 -15.98 -9.64
CA TYR A 227 17.19 -17.36 -9.23
C TYR A 227 15.72 -17.77 -9.29
N ASN A 228 14.84 -16.88 -9.77
CA ASN A 228 13.40 -17.09 -9.86
C ASN A 228 12.77 -17.60 -8.55
N ARG A 229 13.27 -17.16 -7.39
CA ARG A 229 12.79 -17.65 -6.07
C ARG A 229 11.32 -17.30 -5.82
N TYR A 230 10.86 -16.20 -6.41
CA TYR A 230 9.49 -15.71 -6.32
C TYR A 230 8.58 -16.25 -7.44
N GLY A 231 9.04 -17.22 -8.25
CA GLY A 231 8.30 -17.72 -9.41
C GLY A 231 6.97 -18.43 -9.07
N SER A 232 6.72 -18.76 -7.80
CA SER A 232 5.44 -19.30 -7.34
C SER A 232 4.34 -18.25 -7.15
N PHE A 233 4.69 -16.96 -7.18
CA PHE A 233 3.73 -15.87 -7.03
C PHE A 233 3.39 -15.29 -8.40
N GLU A 234 2.11 -15.01 -8.62
CA GLU A 234 1.67 -14.36 -9.85
C GLU A 234 2.03 -12.88 -9.85
N MET A 235 2.79 -12.44 -10.85
CA MET A 235 3.22 -11.05 -10.97
C MET A 235 2.19 -10.21 -11.72
N ILE A 236 1.78 -9.09 -11.13
CA ILE A 236 0.94 -8.07 -11.76
C ILE A 236 1.77 -6.78 -11.82
N LEU A 237 2.26 -6.42 -13.01
CA LEU A 237 3.11 -5.26 -13.20
C LEU A 237 2.26 -4.07 -13.64
N LEU A 238 2.13 -3.08 -12.76
CA LEU A 238 1.30 -1.90 -12.95
C LEU A 238 2.15 -0.63 -12.80
N PRO A 239 3.00 -0.27 -13.79
CA PRO A 239 3.86 0.90 -13.69
C PRO A 239 3.06 2.15 -13.35
N TYR A 240 3.39 2.80 -12.23
CA TYR A 240 2.62 3.94 -11.71
C TYR A 240 3.52 5.12 -11.34
N PRO A 241 3.16 6.37 -11.71
CA PRO A 241 3.98 7.57 -11.50
C PRO A 241 4.47 7.74 -10.06
N GLY A 242 5.72 8.19 -9.90
CA GLY A 242 6.30 8.54 -8.60
C GLY A 242 5.70 9.82 -8.00
N CYS A 243 6.08 10.17 -6.77
CA CYS A 243 5.54 11.34 -6.06
C CYS A 243 5.80 12.65 -6.81
N GLU A 244 6.88 12.74 -7.58
CA GLU A 244 7.27 13.91 -8.36
C GLU A 244 6.20 14.29 -9.41
N HIS A 245 5.42 13.32 -9.90
CA HIS A 245 4.34 13.56 -10.84
C HIS A 245 3.20 14.38 -10.23
N PHE A 246 2.97 14.21 -8.93
CA PHE A 246 1.84 14.82 -8.25
C PHE A 246 1.99 16.33 -8.00
N ARG A 247 3.16 16.91 -8.33
CA ARG A 247 3.31 18.36 -8.51
C ARG A 247 2.44 18.91 -9.63
N GLU A 248 2.17 18.11 -10.66
CA GLU A 248 1.29 18.52 -11.75
C GLU A 248 -0.11 18.87 -11.24
N LEU A 249 -0.58 18.27 -10.13
CA LEU A 249 -1.88 18.57 -9.55
C LEU A 249 -2.02 20.06 -9.20
N VAL A 250 -0.97 20.67 -8.66
CA VAL A 250 -0.93 22.13 -8.40
C VAL A 250 -0.97 22.92 -9.70
N THR A 251 -0.21 22.47 -10.70
CA THR A 251 -0.11 23.12 -12.03
C THR A 251 -1.45 23.13 -12.75
N VAL A 252 -2.21 22.04 -12.70
CA VAL A 252 -3.54 21.90 -13.31
C VAL A 252 -4.66 22.39 -12.38
N LYS A 253 -4.31 23.13 -11.31
CA LYS A 253 -5.26 23.72 -10.36
C LYS A 253 -6.23 22.70 -9.78
N TYR A 254 -5.69 21.56 -9.34
CA TYR A 254 -6.39 20.46 -8.69
C TYR A 254 -7.43 19.72 -9.56
N ASN A 255 -7.42 19.92 -10.89
CA ASN A 255 -8.18 19.09 -11.81
C ASN A 255 -7.37 17.84 -12.19
N ALA A 256 -7.55 16.75 -11.44
CA ALA A 256 -6.83 15.50 -11.62
C ALA A 256 -7.01 14.85 -13.01
N GLU A 257 -8.12 15.12 -13.69
CA GLU A 257 -8.39 14.58 -15.04
C GLU A 257 -7.47 15.17 -16.12
N LEU A 258 -6.79 16.28 -15.81
CA LEU A 258 -5.82 16.93 -16.69
C LEU A 258 -4.37 16.49 -16.43
N MET A 259 -4.12 15.58 -15.47
CA MET A 259 -2.76 15.13 -15.13
C MET A 259 -2.33 13.95 -16.01
N PHE A 260 -1.37 14.16 -16.90
CA PHE A 260 -0.86 13.14 -17.83
C PHE A 260 0.62 12.84 -17.56
N TYR A 261 0.92 11.60 -17.18
CA TYR A 261 2.32 11.22 -16.92
C TYR A 261 3.13 11.12 -18.21
N LYS A 262 4.31 11.73 -18.20
CA LYS A 262 5.25 11.66 -19.32
C LYS A 262 5.99 10.32 -19.36
N TRP A 263 5.38 9.34 -20.02
CA TRP A 263 5.96 8.00 -20.17
C TRP A 263 7.24 7.95 -21.00
N SER A 264 7.51 8.95 -21.84
CA SER A 264 8.70 9.01 -22.70
C SER A 264 10.03 9.28 -21.98
N LEU A 265 10.03 9.48 -20.66
CA LEU A 265 11.26 9.70 -19.90
C LEU A 265 12.13 8.43 -19.88
N PRO A 266 13.47 8.55 -20.03
CA PRO A 266 14.37 7.38 -20.10
C PRO A 266 14.32 6.47 -18.87
N LYS A 267 13.96 7.00 -17.71
CA LYS A 267 13.80 6.22 -16.47
C LYS A 267 12.64 5.22 -16.55
N ASN A 268 11.70 5.38 -17.48
CA ASN A 268 10.50 4.56 -17.57
C ASN A 268 10.72 3.35 -18.48
N ASP A 269 11.37 2.31 -17.96
CA ASP A 269 11.67 1.08 -18.70
C ASP A 269 10.78 -0.12 -18.27
N ALA A 270 9.91 0.05 -17.27
CA ALA A 270 8.90 -0.94 -16.91
C ALA A 270 7.78 -1.03 -17.97
N ILE A 271 7.23 -2.23 -18.11
CA ILE A 271 6.16 -2.54 -19.06
C ILE A 271 4.95 -3.00 -18.25
N LEU A 272 3.76 -2.53 -18.62
CA LEU A 272 2.50 -3.04 -18.10
C LEU A 272 2.38 -4.52 -18.47
N GLU A 273 2.22 -5.38 -17.47
CA GLU A 273 2.02 -6.80 -17.67
C GLU A 273 0.99 -7.32 -16.70
N ILE A 274 -0.12 -7.76 -17.25
CA ILE A 274 -1.29 -8.22 -16.51
C ILE A 274 -1.54 -9.66 -16.94
N PRO A 275 -1.71 -10.60 -16.00
CA PRO A 275 -2.14 -11.95 -16.31
C PRO A 275 -3.35 -11.97 -17.25
N ILE A 276 -3.32 -12.83 -18.27
CA ILE A 276 -4.33 -12.84 -19.35
C ILE A 276 -5.75 -12.92 -18.79
N HIS A 277 -5.96 -13.80 -17.80
CA HIS A 277 -7.25 -14.04 -17.17
C HIS A 277 -7.80 -12.82 -16.39
N LEU A 278 -6.97 -11.84 -16.05
CA LEU A 278 -7.41 -10.55 -15.47
C LEU A 278 -7.70 -9.55 -16.58
N SER A 279 -6.80 -9.45 -17.56
CA SER A 279 -6.95 -8.48 -18.66
C SER A 279 -8.17 -8.76 -19.54
N SER A 280 -8.51 -10.04 -19.77
CA SER A 280 -9.62 -10.45 -20.63
C SER A 280 -11.00 -10.24 -19.99
N CYS A 281 -11.03 -10.16 -18.67
CA CYS A 281 -12.27 -10.03 -17.91
C CYS A 281 -12.66 -8.57 -17.70
N LEU A 282 -11.78 -7.61 -18.01
CA LEU A 282 -12.03 -6.18 -17.88
C LEU A 282 -12.22 -5.57 -19.29
N TYR A 283 -13.27 -4.77 -19.49
CA TYR A 283 -13.55 -4.08 -20.76
C TYR A 283 -12.63 -2.85 -20.98
N THR A 284 -11.34 -3.02 -20.74
CA THR A 284 -10.33 -1.95 -20.81
C THR A 284 -9.30 -2.29 -21.87
N ASP A 285 -9.06 -1.37 -22.81
CA ASP A 285 -7.97 -1.53 -23.78
C ASP A 285 -6.63 -1.11 -23.13
N TRP A 286 -5.96 -2.11 -22.56
CA TRP A 286 -4.68 -1.94 -21.88
C TRP A 286 -3.56 -1.44 -22.78
N SER A 287 -3.69 -1.48 -24.12
CA SER A 287 -2.64 -0.98 -25.02
C SER A 287 -2.46 0.55 -24.92
N PHE A 288 -3.51 1.26 -24.52
CA PHE A 288 -3.54 2.72 -24.35
C PHE A 288 -3.12 3.20 -22.95
N TRP A 289 -2.60 2.33 -22.09
CA TRP A 289 -2.28 2.69 -20.70
C TRP A 289 -1.35 3.91 -20.55
N ARG A 290 -0.49 4.15 -21.54
CA ARG A 290 0.41 5.32 -21.56
C ARG A 290 -0.27 6.63 -21.97
N THR A 291 -1.51 6.61 -22.45
CA THR A 291 -2.27 7.80 -22.83
C THR A 291 -3.31 8.16 -21.78
N TRP A 292 -3.52 7.33 -20.76
CA TRP A 292 -4.45 7.62 -19.68
C TRP A 292 -3.95 8.76 -18.80
N ASN A 293 -4.89 9.60 -18.35
CA ASN A 293 -4.62 10.53 -17.26
C ASN A 293 -4.47 9.75 -15.93
N SER A 294 -4.08 10.47 -14.88
CA SER A 294 -3.79 9.87 -13.58
C SER A 294 -5.02 9.27 -12.91
N VAL A 295 -6.22 9.85 -13.15
CA VAL A 295 -7.49 9.32 -12.64
C VAL A 295 -7.80 7.97 -13.27
N GLU A 296 -7.81 7.90 -14.60
CA GLU A 296 -8.13 6.70 -15.37
C GLU A 296 -7.11 5.58 -15.11
N LEU A 297 -5.82 5.91 -15.05
CA LEU A 297 -4.78 4.96 -14.67
C LEU A 297 -5.00 4.36 -13.27
N THR A 298 -5.36 5.20 -12.30
CA THR A 298 -5.62 4.76 -10.92
C THR A 298 -6.87 3.90 -10.84
N LYS A 299 -7.95 4.29 -11.53
CA LYS A 299 -9.20 3.51 -11.66
C LYS A 299 -8.92 2.11 -12.20
N ASN A 300 -8.28 2.01 -13.37
CA ASN A 300 -8.02 0.74 -14.04
C ASN A 300 -7.13 -0.18 -13.20
N TYR A 301 -6.09 0.37 -12.55
CA TYR A 301 -5.22 -0.42 -11.68
C TYR A 301 -5.93 -0.90 -10.42
N LEU A 302 -6.75 -0.06 -9.79
CA LEU A 302 -7.54 -0.45 -8.63
C LEU A 302 -8.55 -1.55 -9.00
N GLN A 303 -9.16 -1.46 -10.16
CA GLN A 303 -10.11 -2.47 -10.66
C GLN A 303 -9.45 -3.84 -10.84
N ILE A 304 -8.23 -3.90 -11.39
CA ILE A 304 -7.46 -5.16 -11.45
C ILE A 304 -7.24 -5.73 -10.05
N ILE A 305 -6.82 -4.88 -9.10
CA ILE A 305 -6.49 -5.33 -7.76
C ILE A 305 -7.72 -5.87 -7.03
N LEU A 306 -8.86 -5.17 -7.14
CA LEU A 306 -10.14 -5.62 -6.59
C LEU A 306 -10.60 -6.93 -7.26
N TYR A 307 -10.52 -7.02 -8.58
CA TYR A 307 -10.91 -8.23 -9.31
C TYR A 307 -10.03 -9.44 -8.94
N GLN A 308 -8.72 -9.24 -8.74
CA GLN A 308 -7.82 -10.26 -8.23
C GLN A 308 -8.27 -10.75 -6.84
N LEU A 309 -8.60 -9.83 -5.94
CA LEU A 309 -9.07 -10.16 -4.60
C LEU A 309 -10.43 -10.85 -4.58
N GLU A 310 -11.33 -10.56 -5.53
CA GLU A 310 -12.63 -11.24 -5.63
C GLU A 310 -12.51 -12.66 -6.16
N THR A 311 -11.71 -12.85 -7.21
CA THR A 311 -11.69 -14.10 -7.98
C THR A 311 -10.72 -15.15 -7.43
N HIS A 312 -9.63 -14.73 -6.81
CA HIS A 312 -8.63 -15.64 -6.26
C HIS A 312 -8.81 -15.89 -4.78
N LYS A 313 -8.36 -17.06 -4.31
CA LYS A 313 -8.50 -17.45 -2.88
C LYS A 313 -7.38 -16.92 -1.99
N CYS A 314 -6.29 -16.44 -2.59
CA CYS A 314 -5.09 -16.00 -1.89
C CYS A 314 -5.08 -14.48 -1.68
N GLY A 315 -4.28 -14.03 -0.73
CA GLY A 315 -3.96 -12.63 -0.51
C GLY A 315 -3.06 -12.04 -1.59
N ILE A 316 -2.80 -10.74 -1.46
CA ILE A 316 -1.96 -9.97 -2.38
C ILE A 316 -0.90 -9.19 -1.62
N LEU A 317 0.24 -8.96 -2.25
CA LEU A 317 1.22 -7.97 -1.83
C LEU A 317 1.18 -6.79 -2.80
N ILE A 318 1.07 -5.56 -2.29
CA ILE A 318 1.22 -4.33 -3.07
C ILE A 318 2.51 -3.63 -2.66
N HIS A 319 3.40 -3.35 -3.62
CA HIS A 319 4.64 -2.65 -3.34
C HIS A 319 5.02 -1.68 -4.45
N CYS A 320 5.93 -0.78 -4.09
CA CYS A 320 6.65 0.08 -5.04
C CYS A 320 8.12 0.14 -4.61
N LEU A 321 8.93 1.03 -5.21
CA LEU A 321 10.35 1.14 -4.87
C LEU A 321 10.59 1.33 -3.37
N SER A 322 10.06 2.42 -2.78
CA SER A 322 10.27 2.75 -1.37
C SER A 322 9.16 2.27 -0.44
N GLY A 323 7.98 1.93 -0.97
CA GLY A 323 6.84 1.46 -0.17
C GLY A 323 6.06 2.51 0.63
N TRP A 324 6.34 3.82 0.44
CA TRP A 324 5.82 4.91 1.29
C TRP A 324 5.07 6.05 0.56
N ASP A 325 4.88 5.94 -0.77
CA ASP A 325 4.13 6.94 -1.58
C ASP A 325 3.03 6.26 -2.41
N ARG A 326 3.40 5.52 -3.46
CA ARG A 326 2.44 4.80 -4.31
C ARG A 326 1.72 3.66 -3.59
N THR A 327 2.46 2.95 -2.74
CA THR A 327 1.90 1.84 -1.94
C THR A 327 0.77 2.32 -1.02
N PRO A 328 0.97 3.35 -0.14
CA PRO A 328 -0.13 3.83 0.68
C PRO A 328 -1.29 4.42 -0.13
N LEU A 329 -1.06 5.02 -1.30
CA LEU A 329 -2.16 5.43 -2.20
C LEU A 329 -3.09 4.26 -2.51
N PHE A 330 -2.59 3.14 -3.02
CA PHE A 330 -3.44 1.99 -3.35
C PHE A 330 -4.00 1.28 -2.12
N ILE A 331 -3.23 1.18 -1.02
CA ILE A 331 -3.72 0.60 0.24
C ILE A 331 -4.89 1.41 0.80
N SER A 332 -4.79 2.74 0.81
CA SER A 332 -5.87 3.62 1.29
C SER A 332 -7.10 3.58 0.39
N LEU A 333 -6.93 3.58 -0.93
CA LEU A 333 -8.06 3.42 -1.85
C LEU A 333 -8.78 2.08 -1.65
N LEU A 334 -8.05 0.99 -1.46
CA LEU A 334 -8.64 -0.32 -1.13
C LEU A 334 -9.36 -0.28 0.22
N ARG A 335 -8.72 0.24 1.28
CA ARG A 335 -9.31 0.33 2.62
C ARG A 335 -10.64 1.09 2.58
N LEU A 336 -10.65 2.25 1.95
CA LEU A 336 -11.84 3.11 1.87
C LEU A 336 -12.92 2.53 0.95
N SER A 337 -12.52 1.88 -0.15
CA SER A 337 -13.45 1.16 -1.02
C SER A 337 -14.14 0.01 -0.28
N LEU A 338 -13.36 -0.86 0.37
CA LEU A 338 -13.87 -2.02 1.12
C LEU A 338 -14.75 -1.58 2.31
N TRP A 339 -14.37 -0.50 3.00
CA TRP A 339 -15.19 0.09 4.07
C TRP A 339 -16.51 0.68 3.55
N ALA A 340 -16.46 1.35 2.39
CA ALA A 340 -17.65 1.89 1.76
C ALA A 340 -18.65 0.78 1.36
N ASP A 341 -18.13 -0.39 0.98
CA ASP A 341 -18.92 -1.60 0.68
C ASP A 341 -19.35 -2.38 1.94
N GLY A 342 -18.94 -1.93 3.13
CA GLY A 342 -19.24 -2.62 4.39
C GLY A 342 -18.51 -3.95 4.55
N CYS A 343 -17.38 -4.13 3.87
CA CYS A 343 -16.61 -5.37 3.91
C CYS A 343 -15.56 -5.40 5.02
N ILE A 344 -15.14 -4.24 5.52
CA ILE A 344 -14.19 -4.08 6.64
C ILE A 344 -14.57 -2.84 7.44
N HIS A 345 -14.11 -2.76 8.70
CA HIS A 345 -14.23 -1.54 9.52
C HIS A 345 -15.67 -0.99 9.61
N GLN A 346 -16.66 -1.89 9.62
CA GLN A 346 -18.09 -1.58 9.62
C GLN A 346 -18.54 -0.72 10.81
N SER A 347 -17.85 -0.79 11.95
CA SER A 347 -18.15 0.02 13.14
C SER A 347 -17.66 1.46 13.04
N LEU A 348 -16.68 1.74 12.18
CA LEU A 348 -16.01 3.03 12.14
C LEU A 348 -16.85 4.11 11.46
N THR A 349 -16.90 5.29 12.07
CA THR A 349 -17.45 6.51 11.45
C THR A 349 -16.55 7.04 10.33
N VAL A 350 -17.01 8.09 9.65
CA VAL A 350 -16.25 8.81 8.61
C VAL A 350 -14.95 9.39 9.19
N GLU A 351 -15.02 10.00 10.38
CA GLU A 351 -13.86 10.56 11.09
C GLU A 351 -12.87 9.46 11.46
N GLU A 352 -13.37 8.37 12.03
CA GLU A 352 -12.56 7.24 12.49
C GLU A 352 -11.85 6.53 11.33
N ILE A 353 -12.54 6.21 10.23
CA ILE A 353 -11.90 5.56 9.08
C ILE A 353 -10.89 6.50 8.39
N LEU A 354 -11.19 7.80 8.32
CA LEU A 354 -10.27 8.78 7.75
C LEU A 354 -9.01 8.89 8.61
N TYR A 355 -9.15 9.02 9.92
CA TYR A 355 -8.03 9.04 10.85
C TYR A 355 -7.21 7.76 10.78
N LEU A 356 -7.86 6.59 10.80
CA LEU A 356 -7.17 5.31 10.68
C LEU A 356 -6.35 5.22 9.39
N THR A 357 -6.93 5.66 8.27
CA THR A 357 -6.27 5.66 6.96
C THR A 357 -5.05 6.58 6.97
N LEU A 358 -5.18 7.82 7.47
CA LEU A 358 -4.06 8.77 7.57
C LEU A 358 -2.98 8.30 8.54
N ALA A 359 -3.38 7.81 9.71
CA ALA A 359 -2.46 7.39 10.76
C ALA A 359 -1.69 6.14 10.33
N TYR A 360 -2.41 5.08 9.95
CA TYR A 360 -1.80 3.77 9.73
C TYR A 360 -1.26 3.61 8.33
N ASP A 361 -1.97 4.02 7.28
CA ASP A 361 -1.48 3.79 5.93
C ASP A 361 -0.37 4.78 5.56
N TRP A 362 -0.45 6.02 6.04
CA TRP A 362 0.50 7.09 5.68
C TRP A 362 1.52 7.39 6.77
N TYR A 363 1.10 7.96 7.89
CA TYR A 363 2.01 8.53 8.88
C TYR A 363 2.90 7.48 9.54
N LEU A 364 2.33 6.49 10.23
CA LEU A 364 3.05 5.46 10.98
C LEU A 364 3.89 4.54 10.09
N PHE A 365 3.55 4.45 8.80
CA PHE A 365 4.35 3.74 7.79
C PHE A 365 5.34 4.66 7.06
N GLY A 366 5.66 5.82 7.65
CA GLY A 366 6.80 6.65 7.28
C GLY A 366 6.64 7.40 5.97
N HIS A 367 5.42 7.76 5.56
CA HIS A 367 5.25 8.75 4.50
C HIS A 367 5.81 10.11 4.95
N ASN A 368 6.55 10.79 4.07
CA ASN A 368 7.20 12.07 4.40
C ASN A 368 6.38 13.26 3.87
N LEU A 369 5.21 13.52 4.47
CA LEU A 369 4.35 14.61 4.02
C LEU A 369 5.08 15.97 4.09
N SER A 370 5.87 16.22 5.14
CA SER A 370 6.68 17.44 5.25
C SER A 370 7.58 17.70 4.04
N GLU A 371 8.29 16.67 3.56
CA GLU A 371 9.12 16.79 2.36
C GLU A 371 8.27 16.96 1.10
N ARG A 372 7.18 16.19 0.95
CA ARG A 372 6.29 16.30 -0.21
C ARG A 372 5.74 17.72 -0.35
N LEU A 373 5.31 18.34 0.74
CA LEU A 373 4.82 19.71 0.77
C LEU A 373 5.88 20.74 0.34
N LYS A 374 7.16 20.52 0.67
CA LYS A 374 8.26 21.42 0.23
C LYS A 374 8.45 21.41 -1.30
N PHE A 375 8.04 20.33 -1.95
CA PHE A 375 8.20 20.13 -3.39
C PHE A 375 6.86 20.17 -4.14
N ASP A 376 5.78 20.59 -3.48
CA ASP A 376 4.41 20.61 -4.01
C ASP A 376 3.92 19.24 -4.51
N GLU A 377 4.45 18.14 -3.98
CA GLU A 377 4.14 16.77 -4.40
C GLU A 377 2.87 16.24 -3.73
N GLU A 378 1.70 16.61 -4.26
CA GLU A 378 0.38 16.42 -3.63
C GLU A 378 -0.20 14.98 -3.75
N ILE A 379 0.62 13.92 -3.61
CA ILE A 379 0.16 12.52 -3.75
C ILE A 379 -0.84 12.09 -2.65
N LEU A 380 -0.63 12.56 -1.42
CA LEU A 380 -1.57 12.31 -0.32
C LEU A 380 -2.93 12.94 -0.66
N TYR A 381 -2.93 14.19 -1.09
CA TYR A 381 -4.15 14.90 -1.46
C TYR A 381 -4.84 14.27 -2.67
N PHE A 382 -4.07 13.88 -3.70
CA PHE A 382 -4.57 13.12 -4.84
C PHE A 382 -5.34 11.86 -4.42
N THR A 383 -4.84 11.13 -3.42
CA THR A 383 -5.48 9.90 -2.93
C THR A 383 -6.93 10.13 -2.48
N PHE A 384 -7.22 11.24 -1.81
CA PHE A 384 -8.57 11.51 -1.31
C PHE A 384 -9.48 12.15 -2.37
N ILE A 385 -8.96 12.94 -3.31
CA ILE A 385 -9.76 13.43 -4.45
C ILE A 385 -10.07 12.33 -5.47
N MET A 386 -9.44 11.17 -5.39
CA MET A 386 -9.79 10.00 -6.18
C MET A 386 -11.11 9.35 -5.74
N LEU A 387 -11.54 9.50 -4.48
CA LEU A 387 -12.70 8.79 -3.92
C LEU A 387 -14.03 9.06 -4.67
N PRO A 388 -14.35 10.30 -5.10
CA PRO A 388 -15.51 10.58 -5.96
C PRO A 388 -15.52 9.81 -7.29
N HIS A 389 -14.36 9.40 -7.80
CA HIS A 389 -14.23 8.64 -9.05
C HIS A 389 -14.43 7.12 -8.85
N LEU A 390 -14.61 6.65 -7.61
CA LEU A 390 -14.74 5.23 -7.25
C LEU A 390 -16.15 4.82 -6.83
N VAL A 391 -17.15 5.68 -7.11
CA VAL A 391 -18.55 5.47 -6.69
C VAL A 391 -19.33 4.48 -7.56
N GLU A 392 -18.77 4.14 -8.73
CA GLU A 392 -19.41 3.24 -9.68
C GLU A 392 -19.31 1.78 -9.26
N ASN A 393 -20.26 0.96 -9.76
CA ASN A 393 -20.40 -0.45 -9.37
C ASN A 393 -19.17 -1.31 -9.73
N GLU A 394 -18.37 -0.87 -10.70
CA GLU A 394 -17.14 -1.54 -11.11
C GLU A 394 -16.06 -1.61 -10.00
N PHE A 395 -16.23 -0.81 -8.93
CA PHE A 395 -15.34 -0.78 -7.76
C PHE A 395 -15.95 -1.38 -6.50
N VAL A 396 -17.19 -1.90 -6.57
CA VAL A 396 -17.85 -2.55 -5.43
C VAL A 396 -17.24 -3.93 -5.25
N PHE A 397 -16.68 -4.19 -4.07
CA PHE A 397 -16.16 -5.49 -3.70
C PHE A 397 -17.28 -6.45 -3.27
N GLN A 398 -17.28 -7.67 -3.81
CA GLN A 398 -18.20 -8.74 -3.45
C GLN A 398 -17.47 -9.91 -2.79
N PRO A 399 -17.67 -10.16 -1.48
CA PRO A 399 -17.10 -11.31 -0.79
C PRO A 399 -17.51 -12.65 -1.44
N SER A 400 -16.59 -13.62 -1.43
CA SER A 400 -16.71 -14.92 -2.10
C SER A 400 -17.91 -15.74 -1.62
N ASN A 401 -18.43 -15.47 -0.42
CA ASN A 401 -19.60 -16.16 0.15
C ASN A 401 -20.95 -15.68 -0.41
N ILE A 402 -20.98 -14.63 -1.24
CA ILE A 402 -22.24 -14.07 -1.76
C ILE A 402 -22.55 -14.50 -3.20
N THR A 403 -21.61 -15.05 -3.98
CA THR A 403 -21.97 -15.54 -5.33
C THR A 403 -21.21 -16.78 -5.77
N ASN A 404 -22.01 -17.78 -6.14
CA ASN A 404 -21.68 -18.93 -6.95
C ASN A 404 -21.34 -18.48 -8.39
N ARG A 405 -20.29 -17.65 -8.58
CA ARG A 405 -19.86 -17.20 -9.92
C ARG A 405 -19.27 -18.34 -10.76
N GLN A 406 -18.72 -19.37 -10.12
CA GLN A 406 -18.18 -20.54 -10.82
C GLN A 406 -19.26 -21.50 -11.37
N SER A 407 -20.46 -21.55 -10.78
CA SER A 407 -21.51 -22.47 -11.24
C SER A 407 -22.25 -21.98 -12.50
N ILE A 408 -22.09 -20.72 -12.91
CA ILE A 408 -22.73 -20.19 -14.12
C ILE A 408 -21.90 -20.48 -15.38
N LEU A 409 -20.59 -20.73 -15.25
CA LEU A 409 -19.72 -21.06 -16.40
C LEU A 409 -19.83 -22.53 -16.84
N VAL A 410 -20.20 -23.45 -15.95
CA VAL A 410 -20.29 -24.89 -16.26
C VAL A 410 -21.66 -25.29 -16.83
N ALA A 411 -22.72 -24.51 -16.57
CA ALA A 411 -24.07 -24.83 -17.01
C ALA A 411 -24.33 -24.57 -18.51
N THR A 412 -23.41 -23.92 -19.22
CA THR A 412 -23.51 -23.65 -20.67
C THR A 412 -22.79 -24.66 -21.55
N GLU A 413 -22.04 -25.62 -20.99
CA GLU A 413 -21.31 -26.63 -21.79
C GLU A 413 -22.15 -27.84 -22.20
N SER A 414 -23.40 -27.98 -21.72
CA SER A 414 -24.23 -29.14 -22.04
C SER A 414 -25.22 -28.94 -23.20
N ASN A 415 -25.18 -27.82 -23.94
CA ASN A 415 -25.95 -27.69 -25.19
C ASN A 415 -25.35 -26.67 -26.16
N SER A 416 -25.06 -27.16 -27.38
CA SER A 416 -24.89 -26.45 -28.65
C SER A 416 -23.46 -26.13 -29.16
N GLN A 417 -23.34 -26.29 -30.47
CA GLN A 417 -22.15 -26.41 -31.30
C GLN A 417 -21.34 -25.12 -31.46
N CYS A 418 -20.01 -25.28 -31.45
CA CYS A 418 -19.00 -24.61 -32.29
C CYS A 418 -19.35 -23.23 -32.89
N SER A 419 -18.94 -22.16 -32.21
CA SER A 419 -18.47 -20.92 -32.84
C SER A 419 -17.55 -20.16 -31.88
N SER A 420 -16.39 -19.74 -32.37
CA SER A 420 -15.35 -19.02 -31.62
C SER A 420 -15.86 -17.67 -31.09
N GLY A 421 -15.76 -17.47 -29.78
CA GLY A 421 -16.02 -16.19 -29.13
C GLY A 421 -16.15 -16.40 -27.64
N TYR A 422 -15.06 -16.25 -26.89
CA TYR A 422 -15.11 -16.17 -25.43
C TYR A 422 -15.77 -14.83 -25.06
N HIS A 423 -17.10 -14.80 -25.02
CA HIS A 423 -17.84 -13.69 -24.44
C HIS A 423 -17.80 -13.82 -22.91
N CYS A 424 -16.90 -13.07 -22.28
CA CYS A 424 -16.96 -12.83 -20.85
C CYS A 424 -18.15 -11.91 -20.59
N VAL A 425 -19.29 -12.48 -20.20
CA VAL A 425 -20.48 -11.73 -19.80
C VAL A 425 -20.26 -11.32 -18.34
N TYR A 426 -20.07 -10.03 -18.07
CA TYR A 426 -20.35 -9.50 -16.75
C TYR A 426 -21.80 -9.86 -16.43
N PRO A 427 -22.11 -10.59 -15.34
CA PRO A 427 -23.48 -10.65 -14.88
C PRO A 427 -23.92 -9.21 -14.66
N ASP A 428 -25.03 -8.80 -15.29
CA ASP A 428 -25.70 -7.55 -14.99
C ASP A 428 -26.20 -7.69 -13.54
N ILE A 429 -25.32 -7.35 -12.60
CA ILE A 429 -25.59 -7.48 -11.16
C ILE A 429 -26.74 -6.54 -10.90
N GLY A 430 -27.89 -7.12 -10.55
CA GLY A 430 -29.12 -6.40 -10.23
C GLY A 430 -28.79 -5.12 -9.47
N LYS A 431 -29.22 -3.99 -10.06
CA LYS A 431 -29.01 -2.64 -9.57
C LYS A 431 -29.64 -2.48 -8.19
N ASP A 432 -28.90 -2.81 -7.14
CA ASP A 432 -29.26 -2.40 -5.78
C ASP A 432 -28.87 -0.93 -5.65
N SER A 433 -29.78 -0.06 -6.11
CA SER A 433 -29.63 1.39 -6.11
C SER A 433 -29.30 1.92 -4.72
N THR A 434 -29.74 1.24 -3.66
CA THR A 434 -29.48 1.59 -2.27
C THR A 434 -28.01 1.38 -1.88
N LYS A 435 -27.40 0.24 -2.26
CA LYS A 435 -25.96 0.00 -2.01
C LYS A 435 -25.08 1.00 -2.74
N LYS A 436 -25.38 1.29 -4.01
CA LYS A 436 -24.65 2.31 -4.78
C LYS A 436 -24.76 3.69 -4.13
N THR A 437 -25.94 4.03 -3.60
CA THR A 437 -26.18 5.30 -2.91
C THR A 437 -25.37 5.41 -1.61
N ILE A 438 -25.38 4.37 -0.77
CA ILE A 438 -24.61 4.34 0.49
C ILE A 438 -23.10 4.45 0.24
N ARG A 439 -22.58 3.69 -0.73
CA ARG A 439 -21.16 3.76 -1.11
C ARG A 439 -20.76 5.18 -1.52
N LYS A 440 -21.57 5.79 -2.39
CA LYS A 440 -21.35 7.17 -2.85
C LYS A 440 -21.32 8.14 -1.67
N GLU A 441 -22.29 8.06 -0.76
CA GLU A 441 -22.35 8.92 0.43
C GLU A 441 -21.10 8.77 1.31
N LYS A 442 -20.70 7.53 1.61
CA LYS A 442 -19.52 7.23 2.42
C LYS A 442 -18.22 7.78 1.81
N LEU A 443 -17.96 7.49 0.53
CA LEU A 443 -16.73 7.93 -0.15
C LEU A 443 -16.66 9.46 -0.28
N LEU A 444 -17.78 10.10 -0.61
CA LEU A 444 -17.85 11.57 -0.68
C LEU A 444 -17.69 12.21 0.70
N ALA A 445 -18.25 11.62 1.76
CA ALA A 445 -18.09 12.13 3.12
C ALA A 445 -16.62 12.13 3.57
N VAL A 446 -15.89 11.03 3.33
CA VAL A 446 -14.45 10.94 3.63
C VAL A 446 -13.65 11.96 2.81
N SER A 447 -13.91 12.03 1.50
CA SER A 447 -13.24 13.00 0.61
C SER A 447 -13.43 14.44 1.09
N ASN A 448 -14.67 14.80 1.47
CA ASN A 448 -15.01 16.14 1.93
C ASN A 448 -14.35 16.47 3.26
N LEU A 449 -14.42 15.54 4.23
CA LEU A 449 -13.84 15.73 5.55
C LEU A 449 -12.31 15.89 5.45
N PHE A 450 -11.65 15.03 4.67
CA PHE A 450 -10.21 15.14 4.42
C PHE A 450 -9.87 16.51 3.81
N HIS A 451 -10.59 16.92 2.77
CA HIS A 451 -10.35 18.19 2.09
C HIS A 451 -10.41 19.38 3.08
N VAL A 452 -11.47 19.45 3.90
CA VAL A 452 -11.63 20.51 4.91
C VAL A 452 -10.48 20.50 5.92
N CYS A 453 -10.14 19.34 6.47
CA CYS A 453 -9.05 19.21 7.44
C CYS A 453 -7.69 19.57 6.82
N TYR A 454 -7.43 19.13 5.59
CA TYR A 454 -6.19 19.37 4.89
C TYR A 454 -5.97 20.85 4.62
N LEU A 455 -7.00 21.58 4.18
CA LEU A 455 -6.92 23.02 3.95
C LEU A 455 -6.71 23.84 5.23
N THR A 456 -7.09 23.30 6.39
CA THR A 456 -6.83 23.95 7.68
C THR A 456 -5.35 23.88 8.06
N VAL A 457 -4.64 22.85 7.59
CA VAL A 457 -3.23 22.59 7.95
C VAL A 457 -2.25 23.05 6.87
N VAL A 458 -2.61 22.89 5.60
CA VAL A 458 -1.77 23.22 4.45
C VAL A 458 -2.40 24.39 3.69
N PRO A 459 -2.35 25.62 4.26
CA PRO A 459 -2.81 26.80 3.56
C PRO A 459 -1.75 27.20 2.54
N ASN A 460 -1.91 26.71 1.31
CA ASN A 460 -1.36 27.36 0.13
C ASN A 460 -2.26 27.02 -1.05
N ASP A 461 -2.66 28.10 -1.72
CA ASP A 461 -3.39 28.17 -2.97
C ASP A 461 -4.92 28.34 -2.88
N SER A 462 -5.38 29.56 -3.17
CA SER A 462 -6.79 29.93 -3.32
C SER A 462 -7.50 29.10 -4.41
N ASN A 463 -6.74 28.47 -5.31
CA ASN A 463 -7.28 27.54 -6.30
C ASN A 463 -7.85 26.25 -5.69
N LYS A 464 -7.46 25.85 -4.47
CA LYS A 464 -8.04 24.68 -3.78
C LYS A 464 -9.49 24.89 -3.32
N LEU A 465 -9.96 26.14 -3.27
CA LEU A 465 -11.28 26.53 -2.76
C LEU A 465 -12.36 26.71 -3.85
N ASP A 466 -12.05 26.50 -5.14
CA ASP A 466 -13.00 26.78 -6.24
C ASP A 466 -14.22 25.81 -6.21
N PRO A 467 -15.43 26.29 -5.84
CA PRO A 467 -16.62 25.46 -5.70
C PRO A 467 -17.13 24.90 -7.03
N GLN A 468 -16.72 25.45 -8.18
CA GLN A 468 -17.08 24.90 -9.49
C GLN A 468 -16.28 23.63 -9.82
N ARG A 469 -15.12 23.43 -9.19
CA ARG A 469 -14.14 22.38 -9.54
C ARG A 469 -14.09 21.21 -8.57
N LEU A 470 -14.46 21.45 -7.33
CA LEU A 470 -14.58 20.44 -6.27
C LEU A 470 -15.70 19.40 -6.55
N GLY A 471 -16.43 19.52 -7.66
CA GLY A 471 -17.68 18.78 -7.87
C GLY A 471 -18.78 19.36 -7.01
N LEU A 472 -20.00 19.45 -7.56
CA LEU A 472 -21.14 20.14 -6.94
C LEU A 472 -21.43 19.70 -5.49
N HIS A 473 -21.08 18.46 -5.14
CA HIS A 473 -21.31 17.89 -3.81
C HIS A 473 -20.30 18.37 -2.76
N VAL A 474 -19.02 18.45 -3.09
CA VAL A 474 -17.96 18.87 -2.15
C VAL A 474 -18.07 20.38 -1.87
N ALA A 475 -18.38 21.17 -2.90
CA ALA A 475 -18.67 22.59 -2.81
C ALA A 475 -19.85 22.94 -1.88
N ARG A 476 -20.93 22.13 -1.90
CA ARG A 476 -22.09 22.29 -1.01
C ARG A 476 -21.73 22.00 0.45
N SER A 477 -20.90 20.98 0.72
CA SER A 477 -20.44 20.66 2.07
C SER A 477 -19.51 21.74 2.66
N ILE A 478 -18.60 22.30 1.85
CA ILE A 478 -17.72 23.40 2.27
C ILE A 478 -18.52 24.64 2.64
N LYS A 479 -19.52 25.01 1.83
CA LYS A 479 -20.39 26.16 2.12
C LYS A 479 -21.15 25.99 3.44
N ASN A 480 -21.56 24.76 3.78
CA ASN A 480 -22.25 24.48 5.04
C ASN A 480 -21.33 24.43 6.25
N PHE A 481 -20.03 24.14 6.06
CA PHE A 481 -19.04 24.11 7.14
C PHE A 481 -18.52 25.50 7.51
N PHE A 482 -18.30 26.40 6.55
CA PHE A 482 -17.86 27.78 6.81
C PHE A 482 -18.99 28.76 7.22
N ILE A 483 -20.26 28.32 7.16
CA ILE A 483 -21.43 29.11 7.59
C ILE A 483 -21.90 28.72 9.02
N ARG A 484 -21.34 27.65 9.60
CA ARG A 484 -21.47 27.31 11.02
C ARG A 484 -20.22 27.75 11.76
#